data_AF-A0A6M0RRY1-F1
#
_entry.id   AF-A0A6M0RRY1-F1
#
_cell.length_a   1.000
_cell.length_b   1.000
_cell.length_c   1.000
_cell.angle_alpha   90.00
_cell.angle_beta   90.00
_cell.angle_gamma   90.00
#
_symmetry.space_group_name_H-M   'P 1'
#
loop_
_entity.id
_entity.type
_entity.pdbx_description
1 polymer ?
#
loop_
_entity_poly.entity_id
_entity_poly.type
_entity_poly.pdbx_seq_one_letter_code
_entity_poly.pdbx_strand_id
1 'polypeptide(L)'
;MSILIGSGFVALHSQHTLQHADWLAVYALAYDEGVGERLAAYDFEDFLGLSVYLFITTQSPGTRQQLSQLFPKFGSAIVLPLLKILCRKELFVEQNIPMLAQQSLNEMTPYSLIIGLNRALDLTGQNNLKVLALQTVNQLLQSCEPSVHLVLSQLLSETNRRLVSEFSGSQLPERAIGVAGYRPDQHRLNVTVQKRKVTQCV
;
A
#
# COMPACT_ATOMS: atom_id res chain seq x y z
N MET A 1 19.11 -17.54 -24.78
CA MET A 1 19.79 -16.24 -24.60
C MET A 1 18.88 -15.34 -23.80
N SER A 2 19.28 -15.05 -22.56
CA SER A 2 18.52 -14.26 -21.60
C SER A 2 18.53 -12.79 -21.99
N ILE A 3 17.34 -12.21 -22.16
CA ILE A 3 17.21 -10.75 -22.26
C ILE A 3 17.38 -10.24 -20.83
N LEU A 4 18.60 -9.84 -20.51
CA LEU A 4 18.90 -8.92 -19.42
C LEU A 4 18.16 -7.60 -19.73
N ILE A 5 16.88 -7.54 -19.37
CA ILE A 5 16.21 -6.26 -19.18
C ILE A 5 16.86 -5.67 -17.93
N GLY A 6 17.92 -4.92 -18.19
CA GLY A 6 18.77 -4.36 -17.16
C GLY A 6 17.94 -3.60 -16.15
N SER A 7 18.21 -3.86 -14.88
CA SER A 7 17.78 -3.07 -13.73
C SER A 7 17.99 -1.56 -13.93
N GLY A 8 18.90 -1.15 -14.83
CA GLY A 8 19.10 0.25 -15.24
C GLY A 8 18.04 0.84 -16.18
N PHE A 9 17.33 0.05 -16.99
CA PHE A 9 16.35 0.59 -17.97
C PHE A 9 15.00 0.95 -17.29
N VAL A 10 14.64 0.23 -16.22
CA VAL A 10 13.46 0.50 -15.39
C VAL A 10 13.71 1.65 -14.39
N ALA A 11 14.98 1.92 -14.06
CA ALA A 11 15.38 3.01 -13.16
C ALA A 11 15.27 4.42 -13.78
N LEU A 12 15.24 4.52 -15.11
CA LEU A 12 15.16 5.81 -15.83
C LEU A 12 13.73 6.31 -16.09
N HIS A 13 12.73 5.42 -16.12
CA HIS A 13 11.33 5.78 -16.41
C HIS A 13 10.42 5.84 -15.16
N SER A 14 10.98 5.69 -13.96
CA SER A 14 10.22 5.57 -12.69
C SER A 14 10.46 6.70 -11.68
N GLN A 15 11.14 7.77 -12.09
CA GLN A 15 11.58 8.81 -11.15
C GLN A 15 10.46 9.80 -10.82
N HIS A 16 9.78 10.38 -11.80
CA HIS A 16 8.58 11.21 -11.65
C HIS A 16 8.04 11.60 -13.04
N THR A 17 6.79 12.08 -13.12
CA THR A 17 6.17 12.67 -14.32
C THR A 17 5.86 14.16 -14.14
N LEU A 18 6.40 14.79 -13.08
CA LEU A 18 6.24 16.22 -12.83
C LEU A 18 6.74 17.06 -14.01
N GLN A 19 5.89 17.97 -14.45
CA GLN A 19 6.19 18.99 -15.46
C GLN A 19 6.44 20.33 -14.78
N HIS A 20 7.10 21.28 -15.45
CA HIS A 20 7.36 22.62 -14.91
C HIS A 20 6.10 23.31 -14.34
N ALA A 21 4.93 23.10 -14.96
CA ALA A 21 3.67 23.62 -14.44
C ALA A 21 3.28 23.05 -13.06
N ASP A 22 3.62 21.78 -12.78
CA ASP A 22 3.39 21.16 -11.47
C ASP A 22 4.29 21.77 -10.41
N TRP A 23 5.55 22.07 -10.78
CA TRP A 23 6.50 22.79 -9.92
C TRP A 23 6.00 24.18 -9.55
N LEU A 24 5.50 24.92 -10.55
CA LEU A 24 4.89 26.23 -10.33
C LEU A 24 3.62 26.13 -9.47
N ALA A 25 2.80 25.10 -9.66
CA ALA A 25 1.58 24.91 -8.89
C ALA A 25 1.87 24.71 -7.39
N VAL A 26 2.79 23.80 -7.05
CA VAL A 26 3.19 23.60 -5.65
C VAL A 26 3.81 24.87 -5.08
N TYR A 27 4.63 25.59 -5.83
CA TYR A 27 5.22 26.83 -5.35
C TYR A 27 4.19 27.93 -5.11
N ALA A 28 3.18 28.07 -5.97
CA ALA A 28 2.10 29.01 -5.75
C ALA A 28 1.36 28.71 -4.43
N LEU A 29 1.05 27.43 -4.18
CA LEU A 29 0.47 26.99 -2.91
C LEU A 29 1.39 27.27 -1.73
N ALA A 30 2.69 27.04 -1.90
CA ALA A 30 3.72 27.28 -0.90
C ALA A 30 3.78 28.78 -0.53
N TYR A 31 3.78 29.64 -1.54
CA TYR A 31 3.79 31.09 -1.40
C TYR A 31 2.52 31.61 -0.70
N ASP A 32 1.34 31.10 -1.07
CA ASP A 32 0.06 31.47 -0.46
C ASP A 32 -0.01 31.10 1.04
N GLU A 33 0.67 30.01 1.43
CA GLU A 33 0.81 29.57 2.83
C GLU A 33 1.97 30.27 3.56
N GLY A 34 2.71 31.17 2.90
CA GLY A 34 3.85 31.88 3.47
C GLY A 34 5.12 31.03 3.64
N VAL A 35 5.21 29.92 2.91
CA VAL A 35 6.32 28.95 2.98
C VAL A 35 6.93 28.81 1.59
N GLY A 36 7.88 29.66 1.19
CA GLY A 36 8.56 29.50 -0.09
C GLY A 36 9.28 30.75 -0.54
N GLU A 37 10.60 30.79 -0.37
CA GLU A 37 11.38 31.99 -0.68
C GLU A 37 11.86 32.03 -2.14
N ARG A 38 12.33 30.90 -2.72
CA ARG A 38 12.85 30.85 -4.11
C ARG A 38 12.77 29.46 -4.76
N LEU A 39 11.91 29.31 -5.77
CA LEU A 39 11.72 28.09 -6.58
C LEU A 39 13.02 27.57 -7.23
N ALA A 40 13.88 28.48 -7.71
CA ALA A 40 15.11 28.15 -8.43
C ALA A 40 16.21 27.49 -7.56
N ALA A 41 16.02 27.46 -6.23
CA ALA A 41 16.97 26.85 -5.31
C ALA A 41 16.62 25.41 -4.93
N TYR A 42 15.42 24.92 -5.27
CA TYR A 42 14.97 23.58 -4.90
C TYR A 42 15.45 22.55 -5.92
N ASP A 43 16.11 21.50 -5.43
CA ASP A 43 16.22 20.25 -6.17
C ASP A 43 14.96 19.39 -6.01
N PHE A 44 14.93 18.20 -6.62
CA PHE A 44 13.77 17.30 -6.53
C PHE A 44 13.48 16.80 -5.12
N GLU A 45 14.51 16.51 -4.32
CA GLU A 45 14.32 15.99 -2.97
C GLU A 45 13.81 17.08 -2.03
N ASP A 46 14.37 18.29 -2.12
CA ASP A 46 13.91 19.44 -1.37
C ASP A 46 12.47 19.82 -1.76
N PHE A 47 12.14 19.75 -3.04
CA PHE A 47 10.79 20.03 -3.54
C PHE A 47 9.76 18.97 -3.11
N LEU A 48 10.12 17.69 -3.16
CA LEU A 48 9.31 16.61 -2.58
C LEU A 48 9.10 16.83 -1.08
N GLY A 49 10.17 17.20 -0.36
CA GLY A 49 10.12 17.53 1.07
C GLY A 49 9.14 18.67 1.36
N LEU A 50 9.25 19.78 0.62
CA LEU A 50 8.33 20.92 0.71
C LEU A 50 6.88 20.51 0.44
N SER A 51 6.64 19.74 -0.61
CA SER A 51 5.28 19.30 -1.00
C SER A 51 4.63 18.46 0.10
N VAL A 52 5.39 17.52 0.69
CA VAL A 52 4.92 16.68 1.81
C VAL A 52 4.73 17.52 3.08
N TYR A 53 5.64 18.45 3.36
CA TYR A 53 5.52 19.37 4.49
C TYR A 53 4.24 20.18 4.40
N LEU A 54 4.01 20.87 3.28
CA LEU A 54 2.80 21.67 3.05
C LEU A 54 1.53 20.84 3.18
N PHE A 55 1.51 19.63 2.64
CA PHE A 55 0.35 18.73 2.73
C PHE A 55 -0.02 18.40 4.18
N ILE A 56 0.99 18.26 5.05
CA ILE A 56 0.79 17.96 6.46
C ILE A 56 0.42 19.22 7.25
N THR A 57 1.04 20.37 6.96
CA THR A 57 0.96 21.56 7.82
C THR A 57 -0.08 22.59 7.39
N THR A 58 -0.47 22.64 6.11
CA THR A 58 -1.47 23.59 5.61
C THR A 58 -2.76 23.51 6.42
N GLN A 59 -3.37 24.65 6.70
CA GLN A 59 -4.71 24.69 7.31
C GLN A 59 -5.82 24.64 6.25
N SER A 60 -5.48 24.85 4.97
CA SER A 60 -6.42 24.85 3.85
C SER A 60 -6.71 23.42 3.37
N PRO A 61 -7.96 22.93 3.50
CA PRO A 61 -8.33 21.63 2.95
C PRO A 61 -8.19 21.58 1.42
N GLY A 62 -8.42 22.71 0.74
CA GLY A 62 -8.28 22.83 -0.71
C GLY A 62 -6.82 22.67 -1.16
N THR A 63 -5.89 23.37 -0.51
CA THR A 63 -4.44 23.24 -0.75
C THR A 63 -4.00 21.78 -0.55
N ARG A 64 -4.45 21.16 0.54
CA ARG A 64 -4.15 19.75 0.84
C ARG A 64 -4.66 18.81 -0.25
N GLN A 65 -5.89 19.03 -0.73
CA GLN A 65 -6.47 18.23 -1.80
C GLN A 65 -5.69 18.40 -3.12
N GLN A 66 -5.34 19.62 -3.50
CA GLN A 66 -4.54 19.90 -4.69
C GLN A 66 -3.17 19.22 -4.63
N LEU A 67 -2.48 19.28 -3.49
CA LEU A 67 -1.21 18.58 -3.29
C LEU A 67 -1.37 17.06 -3.43
N SER A 68 -2.43 16.48 -2.87
CA SER A 68 -2.68 15.04 -2.97
C SER A 68 -2.87 14.55 -4.41
N GLN A 69 -3.44 15.38 -5.28
CA GLN A 69 -3.61 15.08 -6.71
C GLN A 69 -2.30 15.14 -7.49
N LEU A 70 -1.29 15.86 -6.97
CA LEU A 70 0.03 15.96 -7.58
C LEU A 70 0.95 14.82 -7.13
N PHE A 71 0.72 14.21 -5.97
CA PHE A 71 1.56 13.15 -5.42
C PHE A 71 1.82 11.97 -6.35
N PRO A 72 0.85 11.42 -7.11
CA PRO A 72 1.15 10.34 -8.05
C PRO A 72 2.22 10.71 -9.08
N LYS A 73 2.37 12.00 -9.42
CA LYS A 73 3.36 12.48 -10.37
C LYS A 73 4.79 12.46 -9.83
N PHE A 74 4.99 12.39 -8.51
CA PHE A 74 6.33 12.21 -7.91
C PHE A 74 6.87 10.77 -8.08
N GLY A 75 6.10 9.88 -8.71
CA GLY A 75 6.55 8.52 -9.02
C GLY A 75 6.90 7.72 -7.77
N SER A 76 7.87 6.83 -7.87
CA SER A 76 8.23 5.92 -6.77
C SER A 76 8.72 6.64 -5.50
N ALA A 77 9.19 7.89 -5.61
CA ALA A 77 9.76 8.64 -4.50
C ALA A 77 8.74 9.01 -3.41
N ILE A 78 7.48 9.25 -3.78
CA ILE A 78 6.43 9.68 -2.84
C ILE A 78 5.86 8.51 -2.01
N VAL A 79 6.10 7.26 -2.41
CA VAL A 79 5.50 6.08 -1.77
C VAL A 79 5.89 5.98 -0.29
N LEU A 80 7.19 6.11 0.03
CA LEU A 80 7.65 6.01 1.41
C LEU A 80 7.09 7.13 2.31
N PRO A 81 7.11 8.43 1.90
CA PRO A 81 6.41 9.50 2.61
C PRO A 81 4.93 9.19 2.89
N LEU A 82 4.17 8.73 1.89
CA LEU A 82 2.74 8.43 2.07
C LEU A 82 2.52 7.24 3.00
N LEU A 83 3.32 6.18 2.90
CA LEU A 83 3.25 5.06 3.84
C LEU A 83 3.57 5.48 5.27
N LYS A 84 4.52 6.40 5.48
CA LYS A 84 4.81 6.95 6.81
C LYS A 84 3.62 7.72 7.39
N ILE A 85 2.92 8.49 6.55
CA ILE A 85 1.69 9.20 6.94
C ILE A 85 0.61 8.19 7.35
N LEU A 86 0.38 7.16 6.54
CA LEU A 86 -0.63 6.11 6.82
C LEU A 86 -0.28 5.30 8.07
N CYS A 87 1.00 4.98 8.27
CA CYS A 87 1.48 4.28 9.46
C CYS A 87 1.30 5.12 10.75
N ARG A 88 1.15 6.44 10.62
CA ARG A 88 0.93 7.38 11.74
C ARG A 88 -0.42 8.08 11.64
N LYS A 89 -1.43 7.41 11.07
CA LYS A 89 -2.78 7.98 10.86
C LYS A 89 -3.41 8.58 12.12
N GLU A 90 -3.06 8.06 13.29
CA GLU A 90 -3.51 8.53 14.61
C GLU A 90 -3.07 9.97 14.93
N LEU A 91 -2.01 10.48 14.28
CA LEU A 91 -1.58 11.87 14.42
C LEU A 91 -2.45 12.85 13.63
N PHE A 92 -3.31 12.34 12.75
CA PHE A 92 -4.06 13.13 11.78
C PHE A 92 -5.57 12.87 11.85
N VAL A 93 -6.10 12.44 13.00
CA VAL A 93 -7.49 11.96 13.14
C VAL A 93 -8.53 13.00 12.69
N GLU A 94 -8.28 14.28 12.95
CA GLU A 94 -9.18 15.37 12.60
C GLU A 94 -8.93 15.93 11.19
N GLN A 95 -7.96 15.37 10.46
CA GLN A 95 -7.52 15.85 9.17
C GLN A 95 -7.72 14.76 8.12
N ASN A 96 -8.21 15.13 6.94
CA ASN A 96 -8.37 14.17 5.82
C ASN A 96 -7.04 13.66 5.24
N ILE A 97 -5.91 13.88 5.92
CA ILE A 97 -4.55 13.52 5.49
C ILE A 97 -4.40 12.01 5.21
N PRO A 98 -4.77 11.07 6.10
CA PRO A 98 -4.58 9.65 5.82
C PRO A 98 -5.44 9.19 4.65
N MET A 99 -6.67 9.72 4.55
CA MET A 99 -7.57 9.41 3.43
C MET A 99 -6.97 9.89 2.09
N LEU A 100 -6.51 11.14 2.02
CA LEU A 100 -5.90 11.71 0.83
C LEU A 100 -4.58 11.00 0.47
N ALA A 101 -3.76 10.64 1.47
CA ALA A 101 -2.52 9.89 1.24
C ALA A 101 -2.81 8.49 0.65
N GLN A 102 -3.83 7.80 1.15
CA GLN A 102 -4.26 6.52 0.59
C GLN A 102 -4.80 6.69 -0.82
N GLN A 103 -5.59 7.73 -1.07
CA GLN A 103 -6.10 8.03 -2.41
C GLN A 103 -4.95 8.29 -3.39
N SER A 104 -3.96 9.08 -3.01
CA SER A 104 -2.76 9.32 -3.84
C SER A 104 -2.05 8.01 -4.19
N LEU A 105 -1.85 7.09 -3.23
CA LEU A 105 -1.25 5.77 -3.52
C LEU A 105 -2.09 4.95 -4.51
N ASN A 106 -3.41 4.98 -4.38
CA ASN A 106 -4.32 4.23 -5.24
C ASN A 106 -4.36 4.78 -6.68
N GLU A 107 -4.11 6.08 -6.86
CA GLU A 107 -4.04 6.75 -8.16
C GLU A 107 -2.68 6.57 -8.86
N MET A 108 -1.68 6.00 -8.18
CA MET A 108 -0.37 5.74 -8.78
C MET A 108 -0.42 4.62 -9.82
N THR A 109 0.47 4.72 -10.82
CA THR A 109 0.70 3.60 -11.73
C THR A 109 1.25 2.38 -10.96
N PRO A 110 0.79 1.15 -11.28
CA PRO A 110 1.26 -0.07 -10.59
C PRO A 110 2.78 -0.23 -10.58
N TYR A 111 3.45 0.19 -11.66
CA TYR A 111 4.91 0.17 -11.79
C TYR A 111 5.60 1.13 -10.81
N SER A 112 5.14 2.38 -10.73
CA SER A 112 5.73 3.35 -9.80
C SER A 112 5.50 2.94 -8.34
N LEU A 113 4.29 2.41 -8.07
CA LEU A 113 3.91 1.94 -6.74
C LEU A 113 4.76 0.74 -6.30
N ILE A 114 4.90 -0.30 -7.12
CA ILE A 114 5.69 -1.49 -6.74
C ILE A 114 7.17 -1.17 -6.55
N ILE A 115 7.75 -0.28 -7.37
CA ILE A 115 9.14 0.17 -7.23
C ILE A 115 9.32 0.93 -5.91
N GLY A 116 8.40 1.85 -5.60
CA GLY A 116 8.43 2.60 -4.35
C GLY A 116 8.22 1.70 -3.12
N LEU A 117 7.33 0.70 -3.21
CA LEU A 117 7.10 -0.29 -2.15
C LEU A 117 8.34 -1.17 -1.93
N ASN A 118 8.99 -1.63 -3.01
CA ASN A 118 10.23 -2.38 -2.91
C ASN A 118 11.30 -1.59 -2.14
N ARG A 119 11.49 -0.32 -2.51
CA ARG A 119 12.43 0.58 -1.82
C ARG A 119 12.01 0.83 -0.38
N ALA A 120 10.72 0.98 -0.11
CA ALA A 120 10.22 1.16 1.26
C ALA A 120 10.55 -0.06 2.14
N LEU A 121 10.35 -1.28 1.64
CA LEU A 121 10.70 -2.52 2.34
C LEU A 121 12.18 -2.63 2.66
N ASP A 122 13.05 -2.21 1.73
CA ASP A 122 14.51 -2.20 1.91
C ASP A 122 14.96 -1.17 2.96
N LEU A 123 14.30 -0.01 3.02
CA LEU A 123 14.71 1.12 3.87
C LEU A 123 14.08 1.13 5.26
N THR A 124 12.93 0.47 5.46
CA THR A 124 12.26 0.52 6.76
C THR A 124 12.81 -0.51 7.74
N GLY A 125 13.23 -0.06 8.92
CA GLY A 125 13.45 -0.93 10.09
C GLY A 125 12.20 -1.14 10.95
N GLN A 126 11.15 -0.36 10.73
CA GLN A 126 9.95 -0.35 11.58
C GLN A 126 8.97 -1.45 11.17
N ASN A 127 8.60 -2.31 12.12
CA ASN A 127 7.70 -3.45 11.87
C ASN A 127 6.34 -3.01 11.30
N ASN A 128 5.71 -1.98 11.88
CA ASN A 128 4.39 -1.52 11.43
C ASN A 128 4.42 -1.01 9.98
N LEU A 129 5.46 -0.26 9.62
CA LEU A 129 5.64 0.24 8.26
C LEU A 129 5.95 -0.89 7.27
N LYS A 130 6.74 -1.90 7.69
CA LYS A 130 6.97 -3.12 6.89
C LYS A 130 5.67 -3.86 6.62
N VAL A 131 4.85 -4.08 7.66
CA VAL A 131 3.57 -4.77 7.54
C VAL A 131 2.65 -4.02 6.59
N LEU A 132 2.54 -2.70 6.73
CA LEU A 132 1.72 -1.89 5.82
C LEU A 132 2.22 -1.99 4.37
N ALA A 133 3.53 -1.87 4.13
CA ALA A 133 4.10 -2.00 2.80
C ALA A 133 3.82 -3.40 2.18
N LEU A 134 3.99 -4.47 2.96
CA LEU A 134 3.68 -5.85 2.52
C LEU A 134 2.20 -6.03 2.20
N GLN A 135 1.29 -5.46 3.03
CA GLN A 135 -0.14 -5.46 2.74
C GLN A 135 -0.46 -4.75 1.43
N THR A 136 0.13 -3.58 1.19
CA THR A 136 -0.07 -2.82 -0.05
C THR A 136 0.47 -3.58 -1.27
N VAL A 137 1.64 -4.23 -1.15
CA VAL A 137 2.18 -5.09 -2.23
C VAL A 137 1.23 -6.23 -2.55
N ASN A 138 0.73 -6.93 -1.54
CA ASN A 138 -0.21 -8.04 -1.74
C ASN A 138 -1.50 -7.58 -2.40
N GLN A 139 -2.08 -6.49 -1.93
CA GLN A 139 -3.29 -5.93 -2.51
C GLN A 139 -3.07 -5.55 -3.98
N LEU A 140 -1.94 -4.90 -4.30
CA LEU A 140 -1.59 -4.54 -5.67
C LEU A 140 -1.49 -5.79 -6.56
N LEU A 141 -0.72 -6.79 -6.15
CA LEU A 141 -0.50 -8.02 -6.94
C LEU A 141 -1.77 -8.86 -7.10
N GLN A 142 -2.69 -8.83 -6.14
CA GLN A 142 -4.00 -9.50 -6.23
C GLN A 142 -5.00 -8.77 -7.13
N SER A 143 -4.86 -7.44 -7.24
CA SER A 143 -5.74 -6.61 -8.09
C SER A 143 -5.39 -6.65 -9.58
N CYS A 144 -4.19 -7.11 -9.93
CA CYS A 144 -3.69 -7.13 -11.30
C CYS A 144 -4.00 -8.44 -12.05
N GLU A 145 -4.09 -8.35 -13.37
CA GLU A 145 -4.14 -9.54 -14.25
C GLU A 145 -2.89 -10.42 -14.08
N PRO A 146 -2.97 -11.74 -14.30
CA PRO A 146 -1.84 -12.67 -14.09
C PRO A 146 -0.57 -12.31 -14.87
N SER A 147 -0.71 -11.78 -16.09
CA SER A 147 0.41 -11.32 -16.92
C SER A 147 1.14 -10.13 -16.30
N VAL A 148 0.38 -9.16 -15.79
CA VAL A 148 0.90 -7.96 -15.11
C VAL A 148 1.49 -8.32 -13.75
N HIS A 149 0.85 -9.22 -13.01
CA HIS A 149 1.36 -9.75 -11.75
C HIS A 149 2.78 -10.28 -11.90
N LEU A 150 3.04 -11.12 -12.90
CA LEU A 150 4.37 -11.69 -13.14
C LEU A 150 5.41 -10.59 -13.35
N VAL A 151 5.11 -9.60 -14.18
CA VAL A 151 6.01 -8.46 -14.42
C VAL A 151 6.25 -7.65 -13.15
N LEU A 152 5.21 -7.28 -12.41
CA LEU A 152 5.34 -6.49 -11.19
C LEU A 152 6.11 -7.26 -10.10
N SER A 153 5.89 -8.56 -9.95
CA SER A 153 6.62 -9.40 -9.00
C SER A 153 8.12 -9.44 -9.30
N GLN A 154 8.52 -9.34 -10.57
CA GLN A 154 9.91 -9.31 -10.98
C GLN A 154 10.63 -8.01 -10.58
N LEU A 155 9.88 -6.93 -10.35
CA LEU A 155 10.42 -5.64 -9.90
C LEU A 155 10.76 -5.61 -8.41
N LEU A 156 10.27 -6.57 -7.64
CA LEU A 156 10.69 -6.77 -6.26
C LEU A 156 12.08 -7.41 -6.21
N SER A 157 12.89 -7.01 -5.24
CA SER A 157 14.15 -7.71 -4.93
C SER A 157 13.86 -9.16 -4.55
N GLU A 158 14.83 -10.06 -4.70
CA GLU A 158 14.65 -11.46 -4.32
C GLU A 158 14.26 -11.61 -2.84
N THR A 159 14.90 -10.83 -1.96
CA THR A 159 14.58 -10.75 -0.53
C THR A 159 13.13 -10.33 -0.31
N ASN A 160 12.68 -9.26 -0.97
CA ASN A 160 11.32 -8.75 -0.77
C ASN A 160 10.26 -9.67 -1.38
N ARG A 161 10.56 -10.36 -2.49
CA ARG A 161 9.69 -11.43 -3.01
C ARG A 161 9.46 -12.53 -1.99
N ARG A 162 10.53 -12.98 -1.31
CA ARG A 162 10.42 -14.00 -0.25
C ARG A 162 9.56 -13.50 0.90
N LEU A 163 9.82 -12.27 1.39
CA LEU A 163 9.02 -11.65 2.44
C LEU A 163 7.54 -11.55 2.08
N VAL A 164 7.22 -11.16 0.84
CA VAL A 164 5.83 -11.08 0.35
C VAL A 164 5.18 -12.46 0.30
N SER A 165 5.92 -13.49 -0.14
CA SER A 165 5.41 -14.87 -0.17
C SER A 165 5.15 -15.45 1.23
N GLU A 166 6.07 -15.22 2.17
CA GLU A 166 5.93 -15.63 3.58
C GLU A 166 4.75 -14.91 4.24
N PHE A 167 4.64 -13.60 4.01
CA PHE A 167 3.55 -12.78 4.52
C PHE A 167 2.19 -13.24 4.00
N SER A 168 2.10 -13.55 2.70
CA SER A 168 0.88 -14.09 2.09
C SER A 168 0.51 -15.47 2.64
N GLY A 169 1.50 -16.36 2.84
CA GLY A 169 1.30 -17.67 3.42
C GLY A 169 0.80 -17.62 4.87
N SER A 170 1.28 -16.64 5.64
CA SER A 170 0.86 -16.42 7.04
C SER A 170 -0.55 -15.85 7.21
N GLN A 171 -1.14 -15.28 6.15
CA GLN A 171 -2.51 -14.76 6.16
C GLN A 171 -3.56 -15.74 5.64
N LEU A 172 -3.15 -16.91 5.13
CA LEU A 172 -4.10 -17.96 4.77
C LEU A 172 -4.73 -18.51 6.06
N PRO A 173 -6.07 -18.51 6.20
CA PRO A 173 -6.71 -19.14 7.35
C PRO A 173 -6.34 -20.63 7.35
N GLU A 174 -6.16 -21.21 8.54
CA GLU A 174 -6.04 -22.65 8.80
C GLU A 174 -7.31 -23.43 8.36
N ARG A 175 -7.66 -23.38 7.07
CA ARG A 175 -8.78 -24.10 6.47
C ARG A 175 -8.29 -24.91 5.28
N ALA A 176 -7.32 -25.79 5.52
CA ALA A 176 -6.98 -26.87 4.60
C ALA A 176 -6.21 -28.00 5.30
N ILE A 177 -6.57 -28.37 6.54
CA ILE A 177 -6.20 -29.67 7.10
C ILE A 177 -7.46 -30.29 7.68
N GLY A 178 -8.23 -30.93 6.82
CA GLY A 178 -9.47 -31.60 7.19
C GLY A 178 -10.02 -32.39 6.03
N VAL A 179 -9.77 -33.70 6.07
CA VAL A 179 -10.49 -34.77 5.36
C VAL A 179 -10.04 -35.04 3.93
N ALA A 180 -8.94 -35.78 3.82
CA ALA A 180 -8.82 -36.83 2.81
C ALA A 180 -8.80 -38.19 3.53
N GLY A 181 -9.77 -39.06 3.22
CA GLY A 181 -9.61 -40.51 3.37
C GLY A 181 -10.56 -41.23 4.32
N TYR A 182 -11.48 -42.00 3.71
CA TYR A 182 -12.03 -43.29 4.17
C TYR A 182 -13.19 -43.33 5.18
N ARG A 183 -14.40 -43.56 4.62
CA ARG A 183 -15.45 -44.46 5.19
C ARG A 183 -15.08 -45.92 4.87
N PRO A 184 -15.46 -46.88 5.73
CA PRO A 184 -16.64 -47.68 5.41
C PRO A 184 -17.58 -47.95 6.60
N ASP A 185 -18.76 -48.43 6.24
CA ASP A 185 -19.99 -48.61 6.99
C ASP A 185 -19.97 -49.60 8.18
N GLN A 186 -21.06 -49.48 8.97
CA GLN A 186 -21.87 -50.53 9.63
C GLN A 186 -21.84 -50.53 11.17
N HIS A 187 -22.94 -50.09 11.79
CA HIS A 187 -23.90 -51.00 12.44
C HIS A 187 -25.13 -50.26 12.99
N ARG A 188 -26.30 -50.78 12.62
CA ARG A 188 -27.62 -50.48 13.18
C ARG A 188 -27.67 -50.92 14.64
N LEU A 189 -28.41 -50.20 15.49
CA LEU A 189 -29.25 -50.79 16.53
C LEU A 189 -30.41 -49.83 16.86
N ASN A 190 -31.60 -50.25 16.48
CA ASN A 190 -32.89 -49.71 16.93
C ASN A 190 -33.11 -50.12 18.39
N VAL A 191 -33.54 -49.20 19.26
CA VAL A 191 -34.46 -49.51 20.38
C VAL A 191 -35.44 -48.37 20.60
N THR A 192 -36.69 -48.78 20.74
CA THR A 192 -37.98 -48.08 20.88
C THR A 192 -38.24 -47.41 22.24
N VAL A 193 -38.90 -46.24 22.16
CA VAL A 193 -40.08 -45.73 22.93
C VAL A 193 -40.14 -45.92 24.46
N GLN A 194 -40.27 -44.81 25.21
CA GLN A 194 -41.30 -44.69 26.26
C GLN A 194 -41.68 -43.22 26.59
N LYS A 195 -42.99 -43.02 26.80
CA LYS A 195 -43.72 -41.76 27.04
C LYS A 195 -43.70 -41.31 28.52
N ARG A 196 -44.10 -40.04 28.71
CA ARG A 196 -44.58 -39.32 29.94
C ARG A 196 -43.44 -38.62 30.71
N LYS A 197 -43.61 -37.40 31.24
CA LYS A 197 -44.80 -36.80 31.87
C LYS A 197 -44.65 -35.26 31.88
N VAL A 198 -45.75 -34.55 31.63
CA VAL A 198 -45.92 -33.11 31.95
C VAL A 198 -45.96 -32.96 33.47
N THR A 199 -45.32 -31.93 34.02
CA THR A 199 -45.69 -31.32 35.31
C THR A 199 -45.29 -29.85 35.32
N GLN A 200 -46.30 -28.98 35.45
CA GLN A 200 -46.20 -27.55 35.78
C GLN A 200 -45.68 -27.34 37.21
N CYS A 201 -45.11 -26.16 37.47
CA CYS A 201 -45.08 -25.38 38.71
C CYS A 201 -44.13 -24.19 38.46
N VAL A 202 -44.41 -22.90 38.71
CA VAL A 202 -45.53 -22.11 39.27
C VAL A 202 -45.54 -20.78 38.51
#